data_AF-A0AAQ3P6R3-F1
#
_entry.id   AF-A0AAQ3P6R3-F1
#
_cell.length_a   1.000
_cell.length_b   1.000
_cell.length_c   1.000
_cell.angle_alpha   90.00
_cell.angle_beta   90.00
_cell.angle_gamma   90.00
#
_symmetry.space_group_name_H-M   'P 1'
#
loop_
_entity.id
_entity.type
_entity.pdbx_description
1 polymer ?
#
loop_
_entity_poly.entity_id
_entity_poly.type
_entity_poly.pdbx_seq_one_letter_code
_entity_poly.pdbx_strand_id
1 'polypeptide(L)'
;MSPSNLCLLQVMIFFSAHGVPLAYVEEAGDPYKVEMEECVDLIMEELETRKITNAYTLAYQSRVGPVEWLRPYTDETIIELGKKGVKSLLAVPISFVSEHIETLEEIDVEYRELALESGIQNWGRVPALGCEPTFISDLADAVIESLPYVGALAASDLEARQSLVPLGSVEELLAAYDTQRKELPPPVLVWEWGWTKSAETWNGRVAMLAVLLLLFFEVTTDKGLLHQFGIWPSLR
;
A
#
# COMPACT_ATOMS: atom_id res chain seq x y z
N MET A 1 14.41 34.11 -39.04
CA MET A 1 13.10 33.80 -38.44
C MET A 1 13.38 33.09 -37.12
N SER A 2 12.93 33.68 -36.01
CA SER A 2 13.21 33.24 -34.63
C SER A 2 12.59 31.88 -34.33
N PRO A 3 13.30 30.95 -33.64
CA PRO A 3 12.74 29.71 -33.14
C PRO A 3 11.93 29.99 -31.86
N SER A 4 10.84 30.73 -32.00
CA SER A 4 9.91 31.05 -30.93
C SER A 4 8.57 30.46 -31.32
N ASN A 5 8.30 29.22 -30.87
CA ASN A 5 6.97 28.61 -30.65
C ASN A 5 7.02 27.07 -30.50
N LEU A 6 7.96 26.53 -29.73
CA LEU A 6 7.75 25.25 -29.04
C LEU A 6 7.79 25.50 -27.54
N CYS A 7 6.78 26.22 -27.02
CA CYS A 7 6.36 26.00 -25.64
C CYS A 7 5.66 24.63 -25.65
N LEU A 8 6.45 23.55 -25.66
CA LEU A 8 5.94 22.25 -25.27
C LEU A 8 5.38 22.45 -23.87
N LEU A 9 4.10 22.11 -23.67
CA LEU A 9 3.45 22.12 -22.37
C LEU A 9 4.31 21.30 -21.40
N GLN A 10 5.21 21.96 -20.66
CA GLN A 10 6.16 21.28 -19.79
C GLN A 10 5.37 20.77 -18.58
N VAL A 11 5.04 19.47 -18.63
CA VAL A 11 4.37 18.78 -17.52
C VAL A 11 5.33 18.71 -16.35
N MET A 12 4.90 19.15 -15.18
CA MET A 12 5.62 18.91 -13.94
C MET A 12 5.19 17.58 -13.35
N ILE A 13 6.17 16.75 -12.96
CA ILE A 13 5.93 15.50 -12.24
C ILE A 13 5.76 15.85 -10.76
N PHE A 14 4.67 15.38 -10.16
CA PHE A 14 4.32 15.69 -8.78
C PHE A 14 4.17 14.41 -7.99
N PHE A 15 5.24 14.03 -7.29
CA PHE A 15 5.21 12.86 -6.42
C PHE A 15 4.43 13.20 -5.16
N SER A 16 3.41 12.40 -4.85
CA SER A 16 2.63 12.53 -3.63
C SER A 16 2.81 11.27 -2.79
N ALA A 17 3.37 11.46 -1.60
CA ALA A 17 3.56 10.42 -0.60
C ALA A 17 2.63 10.70 0.59
N HIS A 18 2.17 9.66 1.28
CA HIS A 18 1.40 9.88 2.51
C HIS A 18 2.29 10.55 3.56
N GLY A 19 1.77 11.57 4.25
CA GLY A 19 2.51 12.25 5.30
C GLY A 19 2.73 11.37 6.53
N VAL A 20 3.71 11.74 7.35
CA VAL A 20 3.88 11.19 8.69
C VAL A 20 4.07 12.34 9.68
N PRO A 21 3.72 12.19 10.97
CA PRO A 21 4.07 13.16 11.99
C PRO A 21 5.57 13.46 11.98
N LEU A 22 5.95 14.74 12.05
CA LEU A 22 7.36 15.16 11.95
C LEU A 22 8.24 14.50 13.03
N ALA A 23 7.68 14.33 14.24
CA ALA A 23 8.36 13.68 15.35
C ALA A 23 8.81 12.24 15.05
N TYR A 24 8.13 11.50 14.15
CA TYR A 24 8.57 10.15 13.79
C TYR A 24 9.90 10.19 13.05
N VAL A 25 10.08 11.15 12.17
CA VAL A 25 11.33 11.33 11.41
C VAL A 25 12.41 11.93 12.29
N GLU A 26 12.13 13.03 12.99
CA GLU A 26 13.15 13.80 13.70
C GLU A 26 13.53 13.22 15.08
N GLU A 27 12.55 12.71 15.84
CA GLU A 27 12.77 12.23 17.21
C GLU A 27 12.93 10.72 17.27
N ALA A 28 12.11 9.97 16.52
CA ALA A 28 12.16 8.51 16.50
C ALA A 28 13.13 7.92 15.46
N GLY A 29 13.63 8.75 14.52
CA GLY A 29 14.61 8.34 13.52
C GLY A 29 14.02 7.46 12.41
N ASP A 30 12.74 7.62 12.10
CA ASP A 30 12.07 6.90 11.02
C ASP A 30 12.71 7.23 9.65
N PRO A 31 13.17 6.23 8.88
CA PRO A 31 13.87 6.44 7.61
C PRO A 31 12.95 6.87 6.46
N TYR A 32 11.62 6.86 6.66
CA TYR A 32 10.62 7.06 5.62
C TYR A 32 10.91 8.25 4.69
N LYS A 33 11.27 9.41 5.24
CA LYS A 33 11.60 10.60 4.44
C LYS A 33 12.74 10.32 3.46
N VAL A 34 13.82 9.71 3.95
CA VAL A 34 15.04 9.45 3.17
C VAL A 34 14.75 8.41 2.10
N GLU A 35 14.03 7.33 2.44
CA GLU A 35 13.64 6.29 1.49
C GLU A 35 12.71 6.81 0.40
N MET A 36 11.79 7.74 0.70
CA MET A 36 10.94 8.37 -0.30
C MET A 36 11.73 9.30 -1.23
N GLU A 37 12.65 10.10 -0.69
CA GLU A 37 13.53 10.96 -1.50
C GLU A 37 14.43 10.12 -2.43
N GLU A 38 15.01 9.04 -1.92
CA GLU A 38 15.83 8.10 -2.70
C GLU A 38 15.00 7.40 -3.79
N CYS A 39 13.77 6.95 -3.48
CA CYS A 39 12.88 6.35 -4.46
C CYS A 39 12.54 7.33 -5.61
N VAL A 40 12.25 8.60 -5.28
CA VAL A 40 12.02 9.64 -6.28
C VAL A 40 13.26 9.85 -7.15
N ASP A 41 14.44 9.94 -6.55
CA ASP A 41 15.69 10.15 -7.29
C ASP A 41 15.98 9.00 -8.26
N LEU A 42 15.78 7.74 -7.84
CA LEU A 42 15.94 6.57 -8.70
C LEU A 42 14.94 6.57 -9.87
N ILE A 43 13.68 6.95 -9.63
CA ILE A 43 12.68 7.10 -10.70
C ILE A 43 13.12 8.18 -11.69
N MET A 44 13.59 9.32 -11.19
CA MET A 44 14.00 10.43 -12.05
C MET A 44 15.27 10.12 -12.85
N GLU A 45 16.22 9.38 -12.28
CA GLU A 45 17.40 8.88 -12.99
C GLU A 45 16.98 7.97 -14.16
N GLU A 46 16.05 7.04 -13.92
CA GLU A 46 15.53 6.17 -14.98
C GLU A 46 14.72 6.92 -16.04
N LEU A 47 14.03 8.01 -15.67
CA LEU A 47 13.39 8.89 -16.66
C LEU A 47 14.43 9.64 -17.51
N GLU A 48 15.55 10.06 -16.90
CA GLU A 48 16.64 10.73 -17.60
C GLU A 48 17.33 9.78 -18.60
N THR A 49 17.52 8.50 -18.25
CA THR A 49 18.06 7.48 -19.19
C THR A 49 17.16 7.33 -20.43
N ARG A 50 15.86 7.56 -20.27
CA ARG A 50 14.83 7.58 -21.32
C ARG A 50 14.68 8.93 -22.03
N LYS A 51 15.54 9.91 -21.72
CA LYS A 51 15.53 11.29 -22.26
C LYS A 51 14.28 12.09 -21.88
N ILE A 52 13.67 11.78 -20.73
CA ILE A 52 12.55 12.51 -20.15
C ILE A 52 13.12 13.42 -19.06
N THR A 53 13.13 14.74 -19.29
CA THR A 53 13.79 15.74 -18.42
C THR A 53 12.79 16.73 -17.84
N ASN A 54 11.65 16.21 -17.37
CA ASN A 54 10.61 17.03 -16.76
C ASN A 54 11.04 17.49 -15.36
N ALA A 55 10.62 18.70 -14.98
CA ALA A 55 10.80 19.15 -13.60
C ALA A 55 9.90 18.32 -12.67
N TYR A 56 10.38 18.08 -11.45
CA TYR A 56 9.64 17.31 -10.46
C TYR A 56 9.64 17.96 -9.08
N THR A 57 8.71 17.53 -8.22
CA THR A 57 8.69 17.85 -6.80
C THR A 57 8.03 16.71 -6.03
N LEU A 58 8.36 16.59 -4.74
CA LEU A 58 7.78 15.64 -3.80
C LEU A 58 7.05 16.41 -2.71
N ALA A 59 5.82 16.00 -2.41
CA ALA A 59 5.02 16.53 -1.32
C ALA A 59 4.25 15.43 -0.57
N TYR A 60 3.82 15.76 0.64
CA TYR A 60 3.22 14.85 1.59
C TYR A 60 1.74 15.18 1.81
N GLN A 61 0.85 14.19 1.59
CA GLN A 61 -0.60 14.32 1.66
C GLN A 61 -1.20 13.76 2.97
N SER A 62 -2.54 13.80 3.09
CA SER A 62 -3.31 13.08 4.12
C SER A 62 -2.96 13.44 5.58
N ARG A 63 -2.59 14.70 5.84
CA ARG A 63 -2.32 15.18 7.22
C ARG A 63 -3.61 15.27 8.04
N VAL A 64 -3.58 14.74 9.27
CA VAL A 64 -4.73 14.76 10.18
C VAL A 64 -4.37 15.24 11.58
N GLY A 65 -5.31 15.92 12.22
CA GLY A 65 -5.16 16.41 13.59
C GLY A 65 -4.20 17.61 13.73
N PRO A 66 -3.93 18.05 14.97
CA PRO A 66 -3.25 19.31 15.25
C PRO A 66 -1.72 19.21 15.34
N VAL A 67 -1.14 18.02 15.13
CA VAL A 67 0.32 17.82 15.25
C VAL A 67 1.06 18.35 14.02
N GLU A 68 2.36 18.56 14.12
CA GLU A 68 3.17 18.91 12.97
C GLU A 68 3.47 17.67 12.12
N TRP A 69 3.33 17.80 10.81
CA TRP A 69 3.53 16.74 9.83
C TRP A 69 4.73 17.06 8.94
N LEU A 70 5.28 16.01 8.33
CA LEU A 70 6.36 16.12 7.36
C LEU A 70 5.95 17.02 6.18
N ARG A 71 6.85 17.92 5.79
CA ARG A 71 6.68 18.93 4.74
C ARG A 71 7.55 18.62 3.52
N PRO A 72 7.20 19.13 2.33
CA PRO A 72 6.13 20.07 2.03
C PRO A 72 4.75 19.41 1.92
N TYR A 73 3.67 20.16 2.18
CA TYR A 73 2.31 19.64 2.15
C TYR A 73 1.72 19.67 0.73
N THR A 74 1.02 18.60 0.33
CA THR A 74 0.49 18.45 -1.04
C THR A 74 -0.42 19.60 -1.45
N ASP A 75 -1.39 19.95 -0.61
CA ASP A 75 -2.36 21.02 -0.83
C ASP A 75 -1.68 22.40 -1.00
N GLU A 76 -0.78 22.76 -0.09
CA GLU A 76 -0.03 24.02 -0.14
C GLU A 76 0.88 24.09 -1.37
N THR A 77 1.55 22.97 -1.71
CA THR A 77 2.45 22.89 -2.86
C THR A 77 1.70 23.08 -4.17
N ILE A 78 0.52 22.46 -4.33
CA ILE A 78 -0.32 22.64 -5.52
C ILE A 78 -0.69 24.12 -5.73
N ILE A 79 -1.10 24.80 -4.66
CA ILE A 79 -1.43 26.24 -4.69
C ILE A 79 -0.22 27.07 -5.11
N GLU A 80 0.95 26.79 -4.53
CA GLU A 80 2.19 27.48 -4.88
C GLU A 80 2.59 27.29 -6.35
N LEU A 81 2.49 26.06 -6.86
CA LEU A 81 2.83 25.75 -8.25
C LEU A 81 1.91 26.47 -9.23
N GLY A 82 0.61 26.51 -8.93
CA GLY A 82 -0.37 27.30 -9.68
C GLY A 82 -0.01 28.79 -9.72
N LYS A 83 0.34 29.38 -8.56
CA LYS A 83 0.83 30.77 -8.44
C LYS A 83 2.13 31.03 -9.19
N LYS A 84 3.03 30.04 -9.25
CA LYS A 84 4.29 30.07 -10.03
C LYS A 84 4.07 29.92 -11.54
N GLY A 85 2.82 29.68 -11.98
CA GLY A 85 2.44 29.63 -13.39
C GLY A 85 2.52 28.25 -14.02
N VAL A 86 2.69 27.17 -13.24
CA VAL A 86 2.64 25.79 -13.75
C VAL A 86 1.25 25.52 -14.32
N LYS A 87 1.20 24.99 -15.55
CA LYS A 87 -0.06 24.73 -16.28
C LYS A 87 -0.42 23.26 -16.40
N SER A 88 0.54 22.36 -16.23
CA SER A 88 0.33 20.92 -16.37
C SER A 88 1.02 20.18 -15.24
N LEU A 89 0.25 19.37 -14.49
CA LEU A 89 0.75 18.53 -13.41
C LEU A 89 0.37 17.07 -13.65
N LEU A 90 1.33 16.18 -13.40
CA LEU A 90 1.16 14.73 -13.38
C LEU A 90 1.43 14.22 -11.97
N ALA A 91 0.37 13.90 -11.24
CA ALA A 91 0.44 13.33 -9.91
C ALA A 91 0.91 11.86 -9.95
N VAL A 92 1.86 11.50 -9.10
CA VAL A 92 2.40 10.15 -8.97
C VAL A 92 2.22 9.69 -7.52
N PRO A 93 1.29 8.77 -7.21
CA PRO A 93 1.15 8.22 -5.87
C PRO A 93 2.31 7.26 -5.60
N ILE A 94 3.33 7.71 -4.86
CA ILE A 94 4.60 6.97 -4.72
C ILE A 94 4.65 6.05 -3.50
N SER A 95 3.92 6.38 -2.43
CA SER A 95 4.03 5.66 -1.15
C SER A 95 3.13 4.43 -1.03
N PHE A 96 2.35 4.10 -2.07
CA PHE A 96 1.43 2.95 -2.07
C PHE A 96 1.35 2.31 -3.44
N VAL A 97 1.19 0.98 -3.45
CA VAL A 97 1.23 0.16 -4.66
C VAL A 97 -0.15 -0.24 -5.17
N SER A 98 -1.23 0.20 -4.53
CA SER A 98 -2.62 -0.14 -4.90
C SER A 98 -3.52 1.08 -4.83
N GLU A 99 -4.64 1.05 -5.54
CA GLU A 99 -5.66 2.10 -5.42
C GLU A 99 -6.33 2.03 -4.04
N HIS A 100 -6.54 3.19 -3.43
CA HIS A 100 -7.10 3.37 -2.09
C HIS A 100 -7.78 4.75 -2.00
N ILE A 101 -8.32 5.12 -0.83
CA ILE A 101 -9.12 6.36 -0.70
C ILE A 101 -8.28 7.60 -1.05
N GLU A 102 -7.00 7.58 -0.72
CA GLU A 102 -6.06 8.64 -0.95
C GLU A 102 -5.74 8.83 -2.45
N THR A 103 -5.80 7.79 -3.29
CA THR A 103 -5.63 7.96 -4.75
C THR A 103 -6.93 8.36 -5.43
N LEU A 104 -8.03 7.69 -5.08
CA LEU A 104 -9.31 7.81 -5.78
C LEU A 104 -10.11 9.04 -5.36
N GLU A 105 -9.97 9.51 -4.12
CA GLU A 105 -10.68 10.68 -3.61
C GLU A 105 -9.72 11.86 -3.45
N GLU A 106 -8.66 11.75 -2.63
CA GLU A 106 -7.79 12.90 -2.40
C GLU A 106 -7.10 13.37 -3.70
N ILE A 107 -6.44 12.49 -4.46
CA ILE A 107 -5.73 12.90 -5.69
C ILE A 107 -6.69 13.17 -6.86
N ASP A 108 -7.63 12.28 -7.14
CA ASP A 108 -8.48 12.38 -8.32
C ASP A 108 -9.62 13.39 -8.21
N VAL A 109 -10.05 13.71 -6.98
CA VAL A 109 -11.13 14.67 -6.72
C VAL A 109 -10.58 15.91 -6.05
N GLU A 110 -10.15 15.84 -4.80
CA GLU A 110 -9.85 17.03 -3.98
C GLU A 110 -8.66 17.84 -4.54
N TYR A 111 -7.52 17.19 -4.76
CA TYR A 111 -6.31 17.84 -5.28
C TYR A 111 -6.44 18.22 -6.74
N ARG A 112 -7.21 17.48 -7.53
CA ARG A 112 -7.55 17.86 -8.90
C ARG A 112 -8.36 19.16 -8.93
N GLU A 113 -9.38 19.27 -8.09
CA GLU A 113 -10.18 20.50 -7.97
C GLU A 113 -9.30 21.67 -7.50
N LEU A 114 -8.51 21.47 -6.44
CA LEU A 114 -7.58 22.46 -5.92
C LEU A 114 -6.56 22.93 -6.98
N ALA A 115 -6.04 22.01 -7.78
CA ALA A 115 -5.12 22.32 -8.87
C ALA A 115 -5.75 23.24 -9.91
N LEU A 116 -6.97 22.92 -10.35
CA LEU A 116 -7.71 23.71 -11.33
C LEU A 116 -8.02 25.12 -10.78
N GLU A 117 -8.45 25.22 -9.53
CA GLU A 117 -8.70 26.49 -8.84
C GLU A 117 -7.42 27.33 -8.68
N SER A 118 -6.27 26.67 -8.50
CA SER A 118 -4.96 27.31 -8.37
C SER A 118 -4.35 27.77 -9.70
N GLY A 119 -5.01 27.50 -10.83
CA GLY A 119 -4.59 27.97 -12.16
C GLY A 119 -3.78 26.97 -12.99
N ILE A 120 -3.73 25.70 -12.56
CA ILE A 120 -3.28 24.57 -13.35
C ILE A 120 -4.41 24.21 -14.33
N GLN A 121 -4.07 23.82 -15.56
CA GLN A 121 -5.03 23.57 -16.64
C GLN A 121 -5.14 22.09 -17.00
N ASN A 122 -4.02 21.38 -16.94
CA ASN A 122 -3.94 19.97 -17.25
C ASN A 122 -3.54 19.21 -15.99
N TRP A 123 -4.35 18.21 -15.63
CA TRP A 123 -4.11 17.32 -14.51
C TRP A 123 -4.16 15.89 -15.01
N GLY A 124 -3.16 15.09 -14.62
CA GLY A 124 -3.17 13.65 -14.80
C GLY A 124 -2.69 12.98 -13.52
N ARG A 125 -3.11 11.74 -13.30
CA ARG A 125 -2.59 10.87 -12.25
C ARG A 125 -2.04 9.60 -12.88
N VAL A 126 -0.88 9.16 -12.43
CA VAL A 126 -0.35 7.83 -12.74
C VAL A 126 -1.13 6.78 -11.93
N PRO A 127 -1.64 5.71 -12.56
CA PRO A 127 -2.27 4.62 -11.82
C PRO A 127 -1.31 4.02 -10.77
N ALA A 128 -1.85 3.54 -9.65
CA ALA A 128 -1.06 2.73 -8.74
C ALA A 128 -0.56 1.45 -9.44
N LEU A 129 0.55 0.88 -8.97
CA LEU A 129 1.20 -0.28 -9.60
C LEU A 129 0.25 -1.49 -9.76
N GLY A 130 -0.62 -1.72 -8.78
CA GLY A 130 -1.62 -2.78 -8.80
C GLY A 130 -1.03 -4.14 -9.09
N CYS A 131 -1.37 -4.71 -10.24
CA CYS A 131 -0.88 -6.01 -10.70
C CYS A 131 -0.05 -5.90 -11.99
N GLU A 132 0.65 -4.78 -12.19
CA GLU A 132 1.58 -4.63 -13.31
C GLU A 132 2.56 -5.81 -13.34
N PRO A 133 2.69 -6.54 -14.46
CA PRO A 133 3.45 -7.79 -14.50
C PRO A 133 4.90 -7.66 -14.07
N THR A 134 5.55 -6.53 -14.39
CA THR A 134 6.94 -6.26 -13.96
C THR A 134 7.02 -6.09 -12.45
N PHE A 135 6.11 -5.33 -11.85
CA PHE A 135 6.06 -5.16 -10.39
C PHE A 135 5.84 -6.50 -9.66
N ILE A 136 4.94 -7.35 -10.17
CA ILE A 136 4.71 -8.67 -9.57
C ILE A 136 5.95 -9.58 -9.69
N SER A 137 6.68 -9.50 -10.81
CA SER A 137 7.96 -10.20 -10.98
C SER A 137 9.00 -9.68 -9.99
N ASP A 138 9.14 -8.37 -9.85
CA ASP A 138 10.12 -7.75 -8.96
C ASP A 138 9.86 -8.10 -7.50
N LEU A 139 8.59 -8.17 -7.07
CA LEU A 139 8.24 -8.65 -5.72
C LEU A 139 8.67 -10.11 -5.49
N ALA A 140 8.51 -10.95 -6.51
CA ALA A 140 8.97 -12.34 -6.45
C ALA A 140 10.48 -12.43 -6.34
N ASP A 141 11.20 -11.67 -7.17
CA ASP A 141 12.66 -11.62 -7.16
C ASP A 141 13.18 -11.12 -5.81
N ALA A 142 12.57 -10.06 -5.25
CA ALA A 142 12.90 -9.54 -3.92
C ALA A 142 12.74 -10.60 -2.81
N VAL A 143 11.70 -11.43 -2.88
CA VAL A 143 11.53 -12.56 -1.93
C VAL A 143 12.67 -13.56 -2.10
N ILE A 144 12.99 -13.96 -3.33
CA ILE A 144 14.06 -14.94 -3.61
C ILE A 144 15.42 -14.42 -3.12
N GLU A 145 15.72 -13.15 -3.39
CA GLU A 145 16.95 -12.48 -2.94
C GLU A 145 17.05 -12.40 -1.41
N SER A 146 15.91 -12.33 -0.71
CA SER A 146 15.88 -12.33 0.76
C SER A 146 16.12 -13.69 1.41
N LEU A 147 15.92 -14.81 0.69
CA LEU A 147 15.96 -16.17 1.26
C LEU A 147 17.29 -16.52 1.95
N PRO A 148 18.48 -16.18 1.42
CA PRO A 148 19.75 -16.47 2.09
C PRO A 148 19.85 -15.79 3.47
N TYR A 149 19.34 -14.57 3.60
CA TYR A 149 19.34 -13.81 4.85
C TYR A 149 18.37 -14.42 5.87
N VAL A 150 17.16 -14.76 5.44
CA VAL A 150 16.15 -15.43 6.30
C VAL A 150 16.67 -16.79 6.78
N GLY A 151 17.34 -17.55 5.91
CA GLY A 151 17.98 -18.82 6.28
C GLY A 151 19.07 -18.64 7.35
N ALA A 152 19.87 -17.57 7.25
CA ALA A 152 20.89 -17.25 8.25
C ALA A 152 20.30 -16.83 9.61
N LEU A 153 19.26 -15.99 9.62
CA LEU A 153 18.55 -15.61 10.84
C LEU A 153 17.89 -16.81 11.51
N ALA A 154 17.22 -17.64 10.72
CA ALA A 154 16.59 -18.86 11.19
C ALA A 154 17.59 -19.85 11.80
N ALA A 155 18.76 -20.02 11.19
CA ALA A 155 19.83 -20.85 11.74
C ALA A 155 20.33 -20.31 13.09
N SER A 156 20.46 -18.98 13.21
CA SER A 156 20.84 -18.33 14.48
C SER A 156 19.75 -18.43 15.57
N ASP A 157 18.47 -18.39 15.18
CA ASP A 157 17.34 -18.56 16.11
C ASP A 157 17.09 -20.03 16.50
N LEU A 158 17.43 -20.99 15.63
CA LEU A 158 17.36 -22.43 15.94
C LEU A 158 18.30 -22.83 17.09
N GLU A 159 19.45 -22.14 17.23
CA GLU A 159 20.33 -22.29 18.39
C GLU A 159 19.73 -21.70 19.67
N ALA A 160 18.78 -20.76 19.56
CA ALA A 160 18.17 -20.05 20.69
C ALA A 160 16.83 -20.65 21.16
N ARG A 161 15.95 -21.13 20.28
CA ARG A 161 14.68 -21.81 20.63
C ARG A 161 14.21 -22.75 19.50
N GLN A 162 13.63 -23.89 19.87
CA GLN A 162 12.90 -24.77 18.94
C GLN A 162 11.75 -23.99 18.28
N SER A 163 11.91 -23.65 17.00
CA SER A 163 10.86 -23.08 16.17
C SER A 163 9.70 -24.06 16.00
N LEU A 164 8.46 -23.57 16.21
CA LEU A 164 7.22 -24.33 16.02
C LEU A 164 6.88 -24.61 14.54
N VAL A 165 7.63 -24.02 13.60
CA VAL A 165 7.51 -24.27 12.17
C VAL A 165 8.89 -24.69 11.64
N PRO A 166 9.06 -25.93 11.16
CA PRO A 166 10.28 -26.31 10.48
C PRO A 166 10.37 -25.47 9.21
N LEU A 167 11.37 -24.59 9.14
CA LEU A 167 11.73 -23.98 7.88
C LEU A 167 12.26 -25.11 6.98
N GLY A 168 11.46 -25.48 5.98
CA GLY A 168 11.93 -26.38 4.92
C GLY A 168 13.19 -25.81 4.29
N SER A 169 14.03 -26.67 3.68
CA SER A 169 15.24 -26.18 3.04
C SER A 169 14.89 -25.13 1.98
N VAL A 170 15.72 -24.11 1.85
CA VAL A 170 15.53 -23.05 0.84
C VAL A 170 15.36 -23.67 -0.56
N GLU A 171 16.01 -24.81 -0.83
CA GLU A 171 15.81 -25.58 -2.07
C GLU A 171 14.41 -26.16 -2.23
N GLU A 172 13.75 -26.63 -1.16
CA GLU A 172 12.36 -27.13 -1.23
C GLU A 172 11.36 -26.01 -1.48
N LEU A 173 11.57 -24.83 -0.86
CA LEU A 173 10.73 -23.65 -1.11
C LEU A 173 10.89 -23.13 -2.55
N LEU A 174 12.11 -23.08 -3.06
CA LEU A 174 12.41 -22.72 -4.44
C LEU A 174 11.90 -23.77 -5.44
N ALA A 175 11.94 -25.06 -5.09
CA ALA A 175 11.38 -26.12 -5.94
C ALA A 175 9.84 -26.09 -6.01
N ALA A 176 9.18 -25.57 -4.97
CA ALA A 176 7.73 -25.33 -4.97
C ALA A 176 7.34 -24.01 -5.67
N TYR A 177 8.31 -23.11 -5.88
CA TYR A 177 8.12 -21.83 -6.55
C TYR A 177 8.11 -22.02 -8.07
N ASP A 178 6.89 -22.11 -8.63
CA ASP A 178 6.67 -22.20 -10.07
C ASP A 178 6.33 -20.80 -10.63
N THR A 179 7.34 -20.14 -11.20
CA THR A 179 7.21 -18.82 -11.86
C THR A 179 6.25 -18.83 -13.05
N GLN A 180 5.92 -20.00 -13.62
CA GLN A 180 4.99 -20.13 -14.73
C GLN A 180 3.54 -20.35 -14.28
N ARG A 181 3.30 -20.44 -12.98
CA ARG A 181 1.99 -20.72 -12.40
C ARG A 181 1.09 -19.47 -12.46
N LYS A 182 0.28 -19.39 -13.52
CA LYS A 182 -0.70 -18.30 -13.74
C LYS A 182 -2.01 -18.44 -12.96
N GLU A 183 -2.23 -19.56 -12.28
CA GLU A 183 -3.48 -19.84 -11.56
C GLU A 183 -3.20 -20.33 -10.13
N LEU A 184 -3.97 -19.81 -9.18
CA LEU A 184 -3.95 -20.26 -7.79
C LEU A 184 -4.31 -21.74 -7.71
N PRO A 185 -3.72 -22.52 -6.77
CA PRO A 185 -4.17 -23.87 -6.53
C PRO A 185 -5.67 -23.87 -6.21
N PRO A 186 -6.44 -24.86 -6.70
CA PRO A 186 -7.86 -24.94 -6.41
C PRO A 186 -8.07 -24.97 -4.89
N PRO A 187 -9.16 -24.36 -4.38
CA PRO A 187 -9.45 -24.37 -2.96
C PRO A 187 -9.49 -25.82 -2.45
N VAL A 188 -9.03 -26.04 -1.22
CA VAL A 188 -9.05 -27.39 -0.66
C VAL A 188 -10.49 -27.82 -0.43
N LEU A 189 -11.01 -28.66 -1.33
CA LEU A 189 -12.40 -29.10 -1.34
C LEU A 189 -12.68 -30.24 -0.36
N VAL A 190 -11.64 -30.98 0.02
CA VAL A 190 -11.77 -32.20 0.82
C VAL A 190 -11.26 -31.92 2.22
N TRP A 191 -12.09 -32.20 3.23
CA TRP A 191 -11.70 -32.04 4.63
C TRP A 191 -10.75 -33.17 5.05
N GLU A 192 -9.57 -32.80 5.53
CA GLU A 192 -8.57 -33.73 6.06
C GLU A 192 -8.43 -33.60 7.57
N TRP A 193 -8.30 -34.73 8.27
CA TRP A 193 -8.05 -34.79 9.71
C TRP A 193 -6.60 -34.38 10.03
N GLY A 194 -6.41 -33.50 11.02
CA GLY A 194 -5.09 -33.13 11.55
C GLY A 194 -4.87 -31.63 11.68
N TRP A 195 -3.59 -31.22 11.77
CA TRP A 195 -3.16 -29.82 11.81
C TRP A 195 -2.82 -29.34 10.39
N THR A 196 -3.80 -29.38 9.49
CA THR A 196 -3.64 -29.00 8.08
C THR A 196 -4.41 -27.71 7.79
N LYS A 197 -4.02 -26.96 6.74
CA LYS A 197 -4.76 -25.76 6.30
C LYS A 197 -6.24 -26.04 6.00
N SER A 198 -6.55 -27.25 5.53
CA SER A 198 -7.93 -27.71 5.33
C SER A 198 -8.70 -27.79 6.66
N ALA A 199 -8.09 -28.38 7.68
CA ALA A 199 -8.71 -28.51 9.00
C ALA A 199 -8.98 -27.14 9.63
N GLU A 200 -8.02 -26.21 9.55
CA GLU A 200 -8.18 -24.83 10.04
C GLU A 200 -9.32 -24.09 9.35
N THR A 201 -9.40 -24.17 8.02
CA THR A 201 -10.44 -23.51 7.22
C THR A 201 -11.83 -24.03 7.58
N TRP A 202 -11.98 -25.35 7.73
CA TRP A 202 -13.26 -25.95 8.12
C TRP A 202 -13.61 -25.70 9.58
N ASN A 203 -12.64 -25.74 10.49
CA ASN A 203 -12.85 -25.40 11.90
C ASN A 203 -13.33 -23.94 12.04
N GLY A 204 -12.72 -23.01 11.30
CA GLY A 204 -13.15 -21.61 11.24
C GLY A 204 -14.58 -21.45 10.70
N ARG A 205 -14.94 -22.17 9.62
CA ARG A 205 -16.30 -22.16 9.06
C ARG A 205 -17.34 -22.74 10.01
N VAL A 206 -17.02 -23.84 10.68
CA VAL A 206 -17.90 -24.45 11.69
C VAL A 206 -18.08 -23.53 12.90
N ALA A 207 -17.01 -22.88 13.36
CA ALA A 207 -17.08 -21.89 14.43
C ALA A 207 -17.96 -20.69 14.05
N MET A 208 -17.81 -20.14 12.85
CA MET A 208 -18.67 -19.04 12.36
C MET A 208 -20.14 -19.46 12.24
N LEU A 209 -20.42 -20.68 11.76
CA LEU A 209 -21.79 -21.21 11.74
C LEU A 209 -22.36 -21.34 13.14
N ALA A 210 -21.57 -21.80 14.12
CA ALA A 210 -22.01 -21.89 15.52
C ALA A 210 -22.33 -20.51 16.09
N VAL A 211 -21.50 -19.50 15.84
CA VAL A 211 -21.74 -18.10 16.27
C VAL A 211 -23.01 -17.54 15.62
N LEU A 212 -23.20 -17.74 14.32
CA LEU A 212 -24.40 -17.29 13.61
C LEU A 212 -25.67 -17.97 14.12
N LEU A 213 -25.62 -19.26 14.43
CA LEU A 213 -26.74 -20.00 15.02
C LEU A 213 -27.07 -19.51 16.43
N LEU A 214 -26.05 -19.21 17.24
CA LEU A 214 -26.25 -18.63 18.57
C LEU A 214 -26.90 -17.24 18.48
N LEU A 215 -26.42 -16.37 17.59
CA LEU A 215 -27.01 -15.05 17.35
C LEU A 215 -28.45 -15.15 16.81
N PHE A 216 -28.72 -16.07 15.89
CA PHE A 216 -30.06 -16.30 15.37
C PHE A 216 -31.00 -16.81 16.47
N PHE A 217 -30.56 -17.74 17.30
CA PHE A 217 -31.33 -18.23 18.43
C PHE A 217 -31.60 -17.11 19.44
N GLU A 218 -30.60 -16.27 19.71
CA GLU A 218 -30.70 -15.12 20.61
C GLU A 218 -31.74 -14.09 20.13
N VAL A 219 -31.70 -13.73 18.84
CA VAL A 219 -32.66 -12.80 18.22
C VAL A 219 -34.08 -13.37 18.17
N THR A 220 -34.24 -14.68 18.00
CA THR A 220 -35.57 -15.30 17.84
C THR A 220 -36.23 -15.71 19.15
N THR A 221 -35.45 -15.93 20.22
CA THR A 221 -35.97 -16.43 21.50
C THR A 221 -35.92 -15.42 22.65
N ASP A 222 -35.23 -14.28 22.49
CA ASP A 222 -35.12 -13.19 23.48
C ASP A 222 -34.60 -13.68 24.86
N LYS A 223 -33.88 -14.81 24.89
CA LYS A 223 -33.40 -15.51 26.10
C LYS A 223 -31.91 -15.87 26.02
N GLY A 224 -31.13 -15.08 25.29
CA GLY A 224 -29.69 -15.31 25.13
C GLY A 224 -28.80 -14.76 26.25
N LEU A 225 -27.54 -15.17 26.25
CA LEU A 225 -26.53 -14.77 27.25
C LEU A 225 -26.26 -13.26 27.24
N LEU A 226 -26.33 -12.58 26.08
CA LEU A 226 -26.08 -11.13 25.99
C LEU A 226 -27.22 -10.31 26.61
N HIS A 227 -28.45 -10.84 26.61
CA HIS A 227 -29.57 -10.30 27.38
C HIS A 227 -29.36 -10.45 28.90
N GLN A 228 -28.79 -11.59 29.32
CA GLN A 228 -28.48 -11.87 30.72
C GLN A 228 -27.36 -10.97 31.28
N PHE A 229 -26.44 -10.53 30.41
CA PHE A 229 -25.38 -9.56 30.73
C PHE A 229 -25.72 -8.10 30.38
N GLY A 230 -26.96 -7.81 29.95
CA GLY A 230 -27.47 -6.45 29.77
C GLY A 230 -26.91 -5.67 28.57
N ILE A 231 -26.36 -6.36 27.57
CA ILE A 231 -25.70 -5.73 26.40
C ILE A 231 -26.73 -5.31 25.33
N TRP A 232 -27.89 -5.96 25.27
CA TRP A 232 -28.96 -5.65 24.31
C TRP A 232 -30.27 -5.21 25.03
N PRO A 233 -30.98 -4.16 24.56
CA PRO A 233 -32.28 -3.77 25.13
C PRO A 233 -33.39 -4.76 24.75
N SER A 234 -34.19 -5.20 25.72
CA SER A 234 -35.31 -6.12 25.46
C SER A 234 -36.26 -5.48 24.46
N LEU A 235 -36.55 -6.16 23.35
CA LEU A 235 -37.57 -5.70 22.40
C LEU A 235 -38.96 -6.09 22.93
N ARG A 236 -39.39 -5.43 24.01
CA ARG A 236 -40.77 -5.36 24.46
C ARG A 236 -41.16 -3.94 24.80
#